data_AF-A0A2E8HAT6-F1
#
_entry.id   AF-A0A2E8HAT6-F1
#
_cell.length_a   1.000
_cell.length_b   1.000
_cell.length_c   1.000
_cell.angle_alpha   90.00
_cell.angle_beta   90.00
_cell.angle_gamma   90.00
#
_symmetry.space_group_name_H-M   'P 1'
#
loop_
_entity.id
_entity.type
_entity.pdbx_description
1 polymer ?
#
loop_
_entity_poly.entity_id
_entity_poly.type
_entity_poly.pdbx_seq_one_letter_code
_entity_poly.pdbx_strand_id
1 'polypeptide(L)'
;MFHLLASLALVAATLLGARRFGTRRVALAACLPLLVSFVAPFQWILLSGLAPAPLIGLLAAVQVERGRGYGETLIAASLPGGLLALFLLFGLRGESWERGDFVEGVTRSLEEVAAGAQLPDTEQLTQLIELTLKLLPGMAFVSLLLVAVLGYRVAQGVGERIGQPLPPAAPVRCWRLWESFIWALIASLAGLLVGGGLVRDLAINVALVLGLLYAAQGLALIRHLMWRLGVQRFLEVLVYMLLAFTSGLSLMFLVLLGLGDTWFDWRRIGHRKDEPPPANGGPDQEIDT
;
A
#
# COMPACT_ATOMS: atom_id res chain seq x y z
N MET A 1 6.03 -15.72 -0.78
CA MET A 1 5.12 -15.62 -1.94
C MET A 1 3.71 -16.19 -1.66
N PHE A 2 3.59 -17.40 -1.10
CA PHE A 2 2.30 -18.05 -0.81
C PHE A 2 1.36 -17.21 0.09
N HIS A 3 1.88 -16.64 1.19
CA HIS A 3 1.09 -15.83 2.12
C HIS A 3 0.46 -14.58 1.48
N LEU A 4 1.18 -13.92 0.56
CA LEU A 4 0.65 -12.76 -0.17
C LEU A 4 -0.52 -13.17 -1.07
N LEU A 5 -0.38 -14.23 -1.87
CA LEU A 5 -1.48 -14.72 -2.72
C LEU A 5 -2.69 -15.14 -1.89
N ALA A 6 -2.47 -15.82 -0.76
CA ALA A 6 -3.52 -16.18 0.17
C ALA A 6 -4.23 -14.95 0.74
N SER A 7 -3.49 -13.92 1.17
CA SER A 7 -4.09 -12.67 1.67
C SER A 7 -4.96 -11.95 0.62
N LEU A 8 -4.49 -11.90 -0.64
CA LEU A 8 -5.25 -11.30 -1.75
C LEU A 8 -6.53 -12.08 -2.05
N ALA A 9 -6.44 -13.40 -2.09
CA ALA A 9 -7.59 -14.27 -2.28
C ALA A 9 -8.60 -14.10 -1.13
N LEU A 10 -8.11 -13.95 0.11
CA LEU A 10 -8.96 -13.80 1.29
C LEU A 10 -9.68 -12.44 1.31
N VAL A 11 -9.01 -11.35 0.94
CA VAL A 11 -9.65 -10.03 0.75
C VAL A 11 -10.74 -10.12 -0.32
N ALA A 12 -10.45 -10.72 -1.47
CA ALA A 12 -11.41 -10.82 -2.56
C ALA A 12 -12.60 -11.72 -2.21
N ALA A 13 -12.35 -12.86 -1.56
CA ALA A 13 -13.38 -13.79 -1.12
C ALA A 13 -14.29 -13.17 -0.05
N THR A 14 -13.73 -12.45 0.92
CA THR A 14 -14.52 -11.77 1.96
C THR A 14 -15.34 -10.62 1.39
N LEU A 15 -14.77 -9.83 0.47
CA LEU A 15 -15.49 -8.74 -0.20
C LEU A 15 -16.68 -9.24 -1.02
N LEU A 16 -16.46 -10.21 -1.90
CA LEU A 16 -17.52 -10.78 -2.75
C LEU A 16 -18.51 -11.63 -1.95
N GLY A 17 -18.02 -12.36 -0.95
CA GLY A 17 -18.84 -13.16 -0.05
C GLY A 17 -19.78 -12.28 0.78
N ALA A 18 -19.27 -11.18 1.35
CA ALA A 18 -20.08 -10.24 2.10
C ALA A 18 -21.18 -9.63 1.23
N ARG A 19 -20.88 -9.31 -0.03
CA ARG A 19 -21.88 -8.78 -0.96
C ARG A 19 -22.94 -9.80 -1.37
N ARG A 20 -22.57 -11.08 -1.48
CA ARG A 20 -23.49 -12.17 -1.88
C ARG A 20 -24.38 -12.65 -0.73
N PHE A 21 -23.82 -12.79 0.47
CA PHE A 21 -24.50 -13.40 1.63
C PHE A 21 -24.89 -12.39 2.72
N GLY A 22 -24.50 -11.13 2.57
CA GLY A 22 -24.69 -10.05 3.53
C GLY A 22 -23.55 -9.95 4.54
N THR A 23 -23.09 -8.72 4.81
CA THR A 23 -21.98 -8.40 5.72
C THR A 23 -22.09 -9.09 7.09
N ARG A 24 -23.28 -9.17 7.69
CA ARG A 24 -23.48 -9.79 9.02
C ARG A 24 -23.09 -11.26 9.08
N ARG A 25 -23.30 -12.02 8.01
CA ARG A 25 -23.00 -13.47 7.98
C ARG A 25 -21.51 -13.73 7.79
N VAL A 26 -20.83 -12.84 7.06
CA VAL A 26 -19.40 -12.97 6.75
C VAL A 26 -18.52 -12.36 7.83
N ALA A 27 -19.05 -11.40 8.62
CA ALA A 27 -18.30 -10.75 9.70
C ALA A 27 -17.69 -11.74 10.71
N LEU A 28 -18.44 -12.75 11.15
CA LEU A 28 -17.92 -13.75 12.10
C LEU A 28 -16.77 -14.56 11.51
N ALA A 29 -16.91 -15.01 10.25
CA ALA A 29 -15.85 -15.73 9.55
C ALA A 29 -14.63 -14.83 9.27
N ALA A 30 -14.85 -13.54 9.00
CA ALA A 30 -13.79 -12.57 8.74
C ALA A 30 -13.00 -12.20 10.02
N CYS A 31 -13.63 -12.23 11.20
CA CYS A 31 -12.96 -11.99 12.48
C CYS A 31 -12.23 -13.24 13.01
N LEU A 32 -12.54 -14.44 12.52
CA LEU A 32 -11.95 -15.69 13.02
C LEU A 32 -10.42 -15.72 12.90
N PRO A 33 -9.79 -15.31 11.77
CA PRO A 33 -8.32 -15.26 11.67
C PRO A 33 -7.69 -14.27 12.65
N LEU A 34 -8.38 -13.17 12.97
CA LEU A 34 -7.93 -12.22 13.99
C LEU A 34 -7.94 -12.87 15.38
N LEU A 35 -9.00 -13.63 15.72
CA LEU A 35 -9.08 -14.32 17.02
C LEU A 35 -8.03 -15.43 17.15
N VAL A 36 -7.81 -16.22 16.10
CA VAL A 36 -6.74 -17.24 16.06
C VAL A 36 -5.37 -16.60 16.24
N SER A 37 -5.20 -15.36 15.77
CA SER A 37 -3.94 -14.62 15.91
C SER A 37 -3.58 -14.30 17.35
N PHE A 38 -4.54 -14.23 18.29
CA PHE A 38 -4.22 -14.03 19.71
C PHE A 38 -3.57 -15.24 20.40
N VAL A 39 -3.67 -16.42 19.77
CA VAL A 39 -3.09 -17.68 20.29
C VAL A 39 -1.85 -18.09 19.48
N ALA A 40 -1.69 -17.54 18.27
CA ALA A 40 -0.56 -17.79 17.41
C ALA A 40 0.68 -16.98 17.85
N PRO A 41 1.90 -17.44 17.52
CA PRO A 41 3.10 -16.66 17.74
C PRO A 41 2.98 -15.28 17.07
N PHE A 42 3.36 -14.22 17.78
CA PHE A 42 3.26 -12.83 17.33
C PHE A 42 3.85 -12.60 15.93
N GLN A 43 4.98 -13.25 15.66
CA GLN A 43 5.66 -13.29 14.36
C GLN A 43 4.76 -13.78 13.20
N TRP A 44 3.84 -14.70 13.44
CA TRP A 44 2.94 -15.24 12.41
C TRP A 44 1.90 -14.19 11.96
N ILE A 45 1.52 -13.29 12.86
CA ILE A 45 0.58 -12.17 12.61
C ILE A 45 1.22 -11.15 11.67
N LEU A 46 2.50 -10.85 11.91
CA LEU A 46 3.27 -9.85 11.19
C LEU A 46 3.73 -10.31 9.80
N LEU A 47 4.24 -11.54 9.71
CA LEU A 47 4.82 -12.06 8.47
C LEU A 47 3.77 -12.53 7.46
N SER A 48 2.62 -13.02 7.91
CA SER A 48 1.65 -13.62 7.01
C SER A 48 0.69 -12.60 6.37
N GLY A 49 0.41 -11.48 7.04
CA GLY A 49 -0.62 -10.53 6.60
C GLY A 49 -2.03 -11.15 6.47
N LEU A 50 -2.22 -12.39 6.93
CA LEU A 50 -3.47 -13.15 6.78
C LEU A 50 -4.54 -12.68 7.76
N ALA A 51 -4.13 -12.25 8.96
CA ALA A 51 -5.06 -11.86 10.01
C ALA A 51 -5.84 -10.56 9.70
N PRO A 52 -5.22 -9.49 9.16
CA PRO A 52 -5.94 -8.26 8.83
C PRO A 52 -6.64 -8.33 7.47
N ALA A 53 -6.18 -9.17 6.54
CA ALA A 53 -6.75 -9.33 5.19
C ALA A 53 -8.29 -9.48 5.14
N PRO A 54 -8.94 -10.35 5.94
CA PRO A 54 -10.40 -10.47 5.93
C PRO A 54 -11.11 -9.23 6.47
N LEU A 55 -10.51 -8.50 7.42
CA LEU A 55 -11.05 -7.24 7.92
C LEU A 55 -11.00 -6.15 6.84
N ILE A 56 -9.92 -6.11 6.07
CA ILE A 56 -9.76 -5.22 4.91
C ILE A 56 -10.89 -5.48 3.90
N GLY A 57 -11.14 -6.75 3.55
CA GLY A 57 -12.21 -7.12 2.64
C GLY A 57 -13.62 -6.85 3.19
N LEU A 58 -13.84 -7.09 4.48
CA LEU A 58 -15.11 -6.79 5.15
C LEU A 58 -15.41 -5.28 5.19
N LEU A 59 -14.43 -4.46 5.58
CA LEU A 59 -14.58 -3.01 5.59
C LEU A 59 -14.80 -2.47 4.18
N ALA A 60 -14.08 -3.01 3.19
CA ALA A 60 -14.33 -2.67 1.80
C ALA A 60 -15.78 -3.02 1.39
N ALA A 61 -16.30 -4.17 1.81
CA ALA A 61 -17.67 -4.59 1.50
C ALA A 61 -18.72 -3.65 2.09
N VAL A 62 -18.57 -3.29 3.38
CA VAL A 62 -19.46 -2.35 4.07
C VAL A 62 -19.53 -1.01 3.33
N GLN A 63 -18.40 -0.51 2.86
CA GLN A 63 -18.35 0.80 2.19
C GLN A 63 -18.93 0.73 0.78
N VAL A 64 -18.72 -0.37 0.07
CA VAL A 64 -19.37 -0.64 -1.22
C VAL A 64 -20.90 -0.77 -1.05
N GLU A 65 -21.38 -1.46 -0.01
CA GLU A 65 -22.82 -1.55 0.30
C GLU A 65 -23.42 -0.17 0.61
N ARG A 66 -22.64 0.74 1.19
CA ARG A 66 -23.02 2.14 1.44
C ARG A 66 -22.97 3.03 0.19
N GLY A 67 -22.68 2.47 -0.99
CA GLY A 67 -22.61 3.20 -2.25
C GLY A 67 -21.38 4.11 -2.39
N ARG A 68 -20.32 3.89 -1.59
CA ARG A 68 -19.12 4.73 -1.63
C ARG A 68 -18.22 4.40 -2.82
N GLY A 69 -17.49 5.41 -3.29
CA GLY A 69 -16.53 5.26 -4.39
C GLY A 69 -15.28 4.46 -4.01
N TYR A 70 -14.43 4.17 -5.02
CA TYR A 70 -13.19 3.42 -4.84
C TYR A 70 -12.25 4.03 -3.80
N GLY A 71 -12.02 5.35 -3.87
CA GLY A 71 -11.10 6.04 -2.96
C GLY A 71 -11.54 5.96 -1.50
N GLU A 72 -12.81 6.22 -1.22
CA GLU A 72 -13.38 6.14 0.14
C GLU A 72 -13.39 4.71 0.69
N THR A 73 -13.65 3.73 -0.19
CA THR A 73 -13.57 2.31 0.16
C THR A 73 -12.15 1.95 0.57
N LEU A 74 -11.15 2.44 -0.17
CA LEU A 74 -9.75 2.15 0.09
C LEU A 74 -9.23 2.83 1.38
N ILE A 75 -9.70 4.05 1.68
CA ILE A 75 -9.39 4.74 2.95
C ILE A 75 -9.92 3.95 4.15
N ALA A 76 -11.14 3.40 4.06
CA ALA A 76 -11.66 2.56 5.13
C ALA A 76 -10.92 1.21 5.22
N ALA A 77 -10.58 0.63 4.08
CA ALA A 77 -9.85 -0.63 4.00
C ALA A 77 -8.40 -0.53 4.50
N SER A 78 -7.82 0.68 4.59
CA SER A 78 -6.48 0.89 5.17
C SER A 78 -6.49 1.03 6.69
N LEU A 79 -7.65 1.21 7.34
CA LEU A 79 -7.76 1.36 8.79
C LEU A 79 -7.15 0.20 9.60
N PRO A 80 -7.40 -1.09 9.26
CA PRO A 80 -6.76 -2.20 9.97
C PRO A 80 -5.23 -2.15 9.90
N GLY A 81 -4.69 -1.74 8.75
CA GLY A 81 -3.25 -1.55 8.59
C GLY A 81 -2.71 -0.40 9.44
N GLY A 82 -3.45 0.71 9.52
CA GLY A 82 -3.09 1.84 10.38
C GLY A 82 -3.10 1.48 11.86
N LEU A 83 -4.11 0.74 12.30
CA LEU A 83 -4.19 0.23 13.67
C LEU A 83 -3.05 -0.73 14.00
N LEU A 84 -2.71 -1.64 13.09
CA LEU A 84 -1.56 -2.52 13.27
C LEU A 84 -0.25 -1.72 13.34
N ALA A 85 -0.07 -0.73 12.47
CA ALA A 85 1.12 0.12 12.50
C ALA A 85 1.24 0.89 13.82
N LEU A 86 0.14 1.45 14.34
CA LEU A 86 0.13 2.09 15.65
C LEU A 86 0.44 1.08 16.76
N PHE A 87 -0.19 -0.08 16.72
CA PHE A 87 0.07 -1.17 17.66
C PHE A 87 1.55 -1.53 17.68
N LEU A 88 2.20 -1.69 16.52
CA LEU A 88 3.63 -2.00 16.44
C LEU A 88 4.52 -0.86 16.93
N LEU A 89 4.16 0.38 16.61
CA LEU A 89 4.93 1.56 17.00
C LEU A 89 4.96 1.75 18.52
N PHE A 90 3.87 1.40 19.22
CA PHE A 90 3.81 1.43 20.68
C PHE A 90 4.25 0.12 21.33
N GLY A 91 3.89 -1.02 20.74
CA GLY A 91 4.15 -2.37 21.26
C GLY A 91 5.62 -2.77 21.18
N LEU A 92 6.36 -2.33 20.16
CA LEU A 92 7.80 -2.57 20.05
C LEU A 92 8.65 -1.53 20.81
N ARG A 93 8.03 -0.59 21.51
CA ARG A 93 8.72 0.44 22.29
C ARG A 93 8.99 -0.05 23.71
N GLY A 94 10.23 0.12 24.19
CA GLY A 94 10.65 -0.30 25.54
C GLY A 94 11.05 -1.78 25.62
N GLU A 95 11.05 -2.34 26.83
CA GLU A 95 11.27 -3.78 27.10
C GLU A 95 9.92 -4.51 27.23
N SER A 96 9.12 -4.48 26.17
CA SER A 96 7.89 -5.26 26.11
C SER A 96 8.18 -6.72 25.79
N TRP A 97 7.31 -7.63 26.24
CA TRP A 97 7.38 -9.05 25.88
C TRP A 97 7.29 -9.27 24.36
N GLU A 98 6.52 -8.44 23.65
CA GLU A 98 6.39 -8.46 22.19
C GLU A 98 7.70 -8.18 21.47
N ARG A 99 8.51 -7.25 22.01
CA ARG A 99 9.82 -6.92 21.45
C ARG A 99 10.79 -8.09 21.62
N GLY A 100 10.77 -8.75 22.78
CA GLY A 100 11.62 -9.92 23.04
C GLY A 100 11.42 -11.03 22.02
N ASP A 101 10.17 -11.49 21.89
CA ASP A 101 9.79 -12.53 20.92
C ASP A 101 10.11 -12.13 19.47
N PHE A 102 9.89 -10.86 19.12
CA PHE A 102 10.16 -10.36 17.78
C PHE A 102 11.65 -10.26 17.48
N VAL A 103 12.46 -9.73 18.42
CA VAL A 103 13.92 -9.67 18.28
C VAL A 103 14.49 -11.08 18.12
N GLU A 104 13.99 -12.04 18.89
CA GLU A 104 14.41 -13.45 18.77
C GLU A 104 14.05 -14.01 17.39
N GLY A 105 12.85 -13.74 16.87
CA GLY A 105 12.43 -14.16 15.54
C GLY A 105 13.25 -13.54 14.40
N VAL A 106 13.56 -12.24 14.48
CA VAL A 106 14.44 -11.56 13.51
C VAL A 106 15.85 -12.11 13.60
N THR A 107 16.38 -12.32 14.81
CA THR A 107 17.72 -12.88 15.03
C THR A 107 17.81 -14.27 14.39
N ARG A 108 16.83 -15.16 14.61
CA ARG A 108 16.79 -16.47 13.93
C ARG A 108 16.74 -16.34 12.41
N SER A 109 15.93 -15.43 11.87
CA SER A 109 15.83 -15.22 10.42
C SER A 109 17.15 -14.72 9.83
N LEU A 110 17.86 -13.85 10.54
CA LEU A 110 19.17 -13.35 10.14
C LEU A 110 20.26 -14.40 10.28
N GLU A 111 20.22 -15.22 11.33
CA GLU A 111 21.13 -16.35 11.52
C GLU A 111 20.94 -17.41 10.43
N GLU A 112 19.71 -17.70 9.99
CA GLU A 112 19.44 -18.58 8.86
C GLU A 112 20.02 -18.03 7.55
N VAL A 113 19.87 -16.71 7.31
CA VAL A 113 20.44 -16.04 6.13
C VAL A 113 21.97 -15.97 6.21
N ALA A 114 22.51 -15.73 7.40
CA ALA A 114 23.95 -15.62 7.64
C ALA A 114 24.65 -16.99 7.72
N ALA A 115 23.95 -18.07 8.04
CA ALA A 115 24.45 -19.43 7.86
C ALA A 115 24.74 -19.73 6.37
N GLY A 116 24.18 -18.95 5.44
CA GLY A 116 24.45 -19.02 4.00
C GLY A 116 25.48 -18.01 3.46
N ALA A 117 25.94 -17.03 4.24
CA ALA A 117 26.86 -15.98 3.77
C ALA A 117 27.81 -15.52 4.89
N GLN A 118 29.12 -15.38 4.62
CA GLN A 118 30.11 -14.89 5.59
C GLN A 118 29.58 -13.69 6.39
N LEU A 119 29.51 -13.86 7.71
CA LEU A 119 28.79 -13.00 8.66
C LEU A 119 29.29 -11.54 8.67
N PRO A 120 28.38 -10.55 8.77
CA PRO A 120 28.69 -9.20 9.23
C PRO A 120 28.96 -9.17 10.75
N ASP A 121 29.70 -8.17 11.22
CA ASP A 121 30.04 -7.99 12.65
C ASP A 121 28.79 -7.95 13.54
N THR A 122 28.88 -8.43 14.79
CA THR A 122 27.78 -8.45 15.77
C THR A 122 27.16 -7.07 16.02
N GLU A 123 27.97 -6.02 15.93
CA GLU A 123 27.50 -4.64 16.03
C GLU A 123 26.64 -4.24 14.82
N GLN A 124 27.02 -4.63 13.61
CA GLN A 124 26.26 -4.35 12.39
C GLN A 124 24.92 -5.08 12.41
N LEU A 125 24.91 -6.34 12.87
CA LEU A 125 23.68 -7.12 13.04
C LEU A 125 22.71 -6.42 14.00
N THR A 126 23.23 -5.94 15.13
CA THR A 126 22.43 -5.21 16.13
C THR A 126 21.83 -3.92 15.54
N GLN A 127 22.62 -3.16 14.79
CA GLN A 127 22.12 -1.94 14.10
C GLN A 127 21.05 -2.26 13.05
N LEU A 128 21.22 -3.35 12.28
CA LEU A 128 20.23 -3.78 11.29
C LEU A 128 18.92 -4.21 11.95
N ILE A 129 18.97 -4.93 13.08
CA ILE A 129 17.78 -5.30 13.86
C ILE A 129 17.06 -4.04 14.35
N GLU A 130 17.78 -3.09 14.94
CA GLU A 130 17.17 -1.84 15.41
C GLU A 130 16.53 -1.01 14.29
N LEU A 131 17.19 -0.92 13.13
CA LEU A 131 16.63 -0.25 11.97
C LEU A 131 15.37 -0.97 11.46
N THR A 132 15.40 -2.30 11.42
CA THR A 132 14.27 -3.12 11.01
C THR A 132 13.07 -2.88 11.93
N LEU A 133 13.29 -2.90 13.26
CA LEU A 133 12.25 -2.61 14.26
C LEU A 133 11.63 -1.22 14.08
N LYS A 134 12.46 -0.21 13.82
CA LYS A 134 12.00 1.18 13.61
C LYS A 134 11.16 1.36 12.35
N LEU A 135 11.47 0.63 11.28
CA LEU A 135 10.78 0.72 9.99
C LEU A 135 9.58 -0.23 9.87
N LEU A 136 9.50 -1.24 10.74
CA LEU A 136 8.47 -2.28 10.69
C LEU A 136 7.03 -1.73 10.67
N PRO A 137 6.65 -0.74 11.51
CA PRO A 137 5.28 -0.22 11.51
C PRO A 137 4.85 0.31 10.13
N GLY A 138 5.72 1.07 9.47
CA GLY A 138 5.48 1.64 8.16
C GLY A 138 5.50 0.58 7.06
N MET A 139 6.41 -0.39 7.14
CA MET A 139 6.42 -1.53 6.20
C MET A 139 5.13 -2.36 6.31
N ALA A 140 4.67 -2.64 7.52
CA ALA A 140 3.42 -3.34 7.76
C ALA A 140 2.21 -2.57 7.21
N PHE A 141 2.17 -1.25 7.43
CA PHE A 141 1.13 -0.39 6.88
C PHE A 141 1.09 -0.44 5.34
N VAL A 142 2.23 -0.24 4.68
CA VAL A 142 2.29 -0.24 3.20
C VAL A 142 1.98 -1.62 2.64
N SER A 143 2.45 -2.69 3.27
CA SER A 143 2.14 -4.06 2.88
C SER A 143 0.62 -4.30 2.88
N LEU A 144 -0.06 -3.93 3.97
CA LEU A 144 -1.52 -4.09 4.08
C LEU A 144 -2.30 -3.15 3.16
N LEU A 145 -1.79 -1.95 2.93
CA LEU A 145 -2.35 -1.04 1.93
C LEU A 145 -2.27 -1.66 0.52
N LEU A 146 -1.13 -2.27 0.18
CA LEU A 146 -0.94 -2.96 -1.09
C LEU A 146 -1.89 -4.17 -1.21
N VAL A 147 -2.04 -4.95 -0.14
CA VAL A 147 -3.01 -6.06 -0.06
C VAL A 147 -4.45 -5.55 -0.26
N ALA A 148 -4.81 -4.40 0.33
CA ALA A 148 -6.12 -3.79 0.14
C ALA A 148 -6.35 -3.35 -1.32
N VAL A 149 -5.38 -2.66 -1.92
CA VAL A 149 -5.45 -2.19 -3.31
C VAL A 149 -5.57 -3.37 -4.27
N LEU A 150 -4.63 -4.32 -4.19
CA LEU A 150 -4.56 -5.45 -5.10
C LEU A 150 -5.73 -6.42 -4.88
N GLY A 151 -6.09 -6.69 -3.62
CA GLY A 151 -7.23 -7.53 -3.27
C GLY A 151 -8.54 -6.98 -3.80
N TYR A 152 -8.74 -5.65 -3.74
CA TYR A 152 -9.89 -5.02 -4.37
C TYR A 152 -9.88 -5.13 -5.89
N ARG A 153 -8.73 -4.98 -6.54
CA ARG A 153 -8.62 -5.14 -8.01
C ARG A 153 -8.88 -6.57 -8.47
N VAL A 154 -8.41 -7.57 -7.70
CA VAL A 154 -8.73 -8.98 -7.92
C VAL A 154 -10.24 -9.20 -7.75
N ALA A 155 -10.83 -8.66 -6.68
CA ALA A 155 -12.27 -8.75 -6.45
C ALA A 155 -13.09 -8.10 -7.57
N GLN A 156 -12.66 -6.97 -8.14
CA GLN A 156 -13.28 -6.36 -9.31
C GLN A 156 -13.30 -7.31 -10.50
N GLY A 157 -12.12 -7.82 -10.90
CA GLY A 157 -12.00 -8.69 -12.07
C GLY A 157 -12.78 -10.01 -11.91
N VAL A 158 -12.85 -10.55 -10.70
CA VAL A 158 -13.68 -11.73 -10.40
C VAL A 158 -15.16 -11.36 -10.33
N GLY A 159 -15.50 -10.24 -9.69
CA GLY A 159 -16.85 -9.71 -9.51
C GLY A 159 -17.55 -9.45 -10.82
N GLU A 160 -16.86 -8.88 -11.80
CA GLU A 160 -17.36 -8.68 -13.17
C GLU A 160 -17.74 -10.02 -13.83
N ARG A 161 -16.95 -11.08 -13.64
CA ARG A 161 -17.23 -12.41 -14.21
C ARG A 161 -18.40 -13.13 -13.56
N ILE A 162 -18.72 -12.82 -12.30
CA ILE A 162 -19.78 -13.50 -11.52
C ILE A 162 -21.05 -12.63 -11.36
N GLY A 163 -21.18 -11.55 -12.13
CA GLY A 163 -22.36 -10.67 -12.11
C GLY A 163 -22.47 -9.76 -10.87
N GLN A 164 -21.37 -9.52 -10.16
CA GLN A 164 -21.31 -8.64 -8.99
C GLN A 164 -20.33 -7.49 -9.24
N PRO A 165 -20.69 -6.51 -10.10
CA PRO A 165 -19.80 -5.42 -10.43
C PRO A 165 -19.53 -4.55 -9.20
N LEU A 166 -18.25 -4.24 -8.99
CA LEU A 166 -17.76 -3.36 -7.93
C LEU A 166 -17.53 -1.94 -8.50
N PRO A 167 -17.57 -0.88 -7.67
CA PRO A 167 -17.23 0.47 -8.12
C PRO A 167 -15.90 0.50 -8.88
N PRO A 168 -15.84 1.09 -10.09
CA PRO A 168 -14.64 1.03 -10.92
C PRO A 168 -13.48 1.76 -10.25
N ALA A 169 -12.32 1.12 -10.25
CA ALA A 169 -11.12 1.69 -9.65
C ALA A 169 -10.36 2.45 -10.73
N ALA A 170 -9.92 3.67 -10.39
CA ALA A 170 -9.24 4.56 -11.32
C ALA A 170 -8.08 3.83 -12.02
N PRO A 171 -7.86 4.07 -13.33
CA PRO A 171 -6.68 3.57 -14.01
C PRO A 171 -5.41 4.03 -13.30
N VAL A 172 -4.41 3.16 -13.15
CA VAL A 172 -3.15 3.49 -12.47
C VAL A 172 -2.49 4.74 -13.05
N ARG A 173 -2.56 4.94 -14.37
CA ARG A 173 -2.07 6.13 -15.09
C ARG A 173 -2.69 7.46 -14.64
N CYS A 174 -3.89 7.43 -14.05
CA CYS A 174 -4.62 8.60 -13.56
C CYS A 174 -4.47 8.79 -12.05
N TRP A 175 -3.73 7.90 -11.36
CA TRP A 175 -3.60 7.96 -9.91
C TRP A 175 -2.63 9.07 -9.49
N ARG A 176 -3.06 9.95 -8.58
CA ARG A 176 -2.30 11.08 -8.05
C ARG A 176 -2.62 11.24 -6.56
N LEU A 177 -1.61 11.50 -5.74
CA LEU A 177 -1.82 11.84 -4.33
C LEU A 177 -2.38 13.24 -4.18
N TRP A 178 -3.07 13.48 -3.07
CA TRP A 178 -3.52 14.82 -2.73
C TRP A 178 -2.30 15.72 -2.45
N GLU A 179 -2.29 16.91 -3.03
CA GLU A 179 -1.25 17.93 -2.90
C GLU A 179 -0.85 18.21 -1.44
N SER A 180 -1.79 18.16 -0.48
CA SER A 180 -1.51 18.38 0.94
C SER A 180 -0.54 17.36 1.57
N PHE A 181 -0.39 16.17 1.00
CA PHE A 181 0.56 15.16 1.50
C PHE A 181 2.02 15.61 1.39
N ILE A 182 2.32 16.61 0.57
CA ILE A 182 3.68 17.15 0.48
C ILE A 182 4.10 17.80 1.80
N TRP A 183 3.17 18.49 2.46
CA TRP A 183 3.43 19.13 3.75
C TRP A 183 3.63 18.08 4.85
N ALA A 184 2.91 16.96 4.78
CA ALA A 184 3.13 15.84 5.68
C ALA A 184 4.51 15.20 5.46
N LEU A 185 4.98 15.11 4.21
CA LEU A 185 6.34 14.64 3.89
C LEU A 185 7.42 15.62 4.40
N ILE A 186 7.21 16.93 4.19
CA ILE A 186 8.15 17.94 4.70
C ILE A 186 8.19 17.92 6.23
N ALA A 187 7.04 17.83 6.89
CA ALA A 187 6.95 17.74 8.35
C ALA A 187 7.61 16.47 8.89
N SER A 188 7.46 15.33 8.21
CA SER A 188 8.14 14.10 8.62
C SER A 188 9.65 14.20 8.43
N LEU A 189 10.13 14.73 7.31
CA LEU A 189 11.58 14.97 7.10
C LEU A 189 12.16 15.93 8.14
N ALA A 190 11.46 17.01 8.47
CA ALA A 190 11.85 17.91 9.57
C ALA A 190 11.88 17.19 10.92
N GLY A 191 10.88 16.32 11.18
CA GLY A 191 10.82 15.47 12.36
C GLY A 191 11.96 14.44 12.45
N LEU A 192 12.49 13.95 11.33
CA LEU A 192 13.69 13.10 11.32
C LEU A 192 14.94 13.86 11.79
N LEU A 193 15.06 15.13 11.42
CA LEU A 193 16.25 15.95 11.68
C LEU A 193 16.26 16.50 13.11
N VAL A 194 15.10 16.95 13.61
CA VAL A 194 14.99 17.68 14.88
C VAL A 194 14.34 16.83 15.99
N GLY A 195 13.60 15.78 15.63
CA GLY A 195 12.86 14.96 16.57
C GLY A 195 13.72 13.95 17.33
N GLY A 196 13.26 13.59 18.54
CA GLY A 196 13.82 12.53 19.37
C GLY A 196 12.76 11.52 19.80
N GLY A 197 13.20 10.29 20.12
CA GLY A 197 12.33 9.21 20.57
C GLY A 197 11.12 8.98 19.65
N LEU A 198 9.91 9.01 20.23
CA LEU A 198 8.65 8.76 19.52
C LEU A 198 8.43 9.67 18.31
N VAL A 199 8.87 10.94 18.39
CA VAL A 199 8.69 11.89 17.28
C VAL A 199 9.52 11.43 16.08
N ARG A 200 10.75 10.99 16.32
CA ARG A 200 11.64 10.49 15.26
C ARG A 200 11.13 9.16 14.69
N ASP A 201 10.63 8.27 15.55
CA ASP A 201 10.06 6.97 15.14
C ASP A 201 8.78 7.13 14.32
N LEU A 202 7.92 8.09 14.69
CA LEU A 202 6.74 8.41 13.88
C LEU A 202 7.15 9.02 12.55
N ALA A 203 8.10 9.95 12.58
CA ALA A 203 8.55 10.67 11.41
C ALA A 203 9.20 9.74 10.37
N ILE A 204 10.02 8.75 10.79
CA ILE A 204 10.62 7.77 9.86
C ILE A 204 9.57 6.87 9.21
N ASN A 205 8.54 6.45 9.95
CA ASN A 205 7.47 5.63 9.40
C ASN A 205 6.56 6.43 8.45
N VAL A 206 6.21 7.66 8.81
CA VAL A 206 5.45 8.55 7.92
C VAL A 206 6.24 8.86 6.64
N ALA A 207 7.53 9.17 6.76
CA ALA A 207 8.40 9.40 5.60
C ALA A 207 8.50 8.16 4.70
N LEU A 208 8.62 6.96 5.27
CA LEU A 208 8.64 5.70 4.52
C LEU A 208 7.32 5.48 3.75
N VAL A 209 6.18 5.66 4.42
CA VAL A 209 4.85 5.48 3.80
C VAL A 209 4.66 6.48 2.67
N LEU A 210 4.90 7.77 2.92
CA LEU A 210 4.74 8.82 1.90
C LEU A 210 5.73 8.65 0.77
N GLY A 211 6.98 8.27 1.05
CA GLY A 211 7.97 7.95 0.02
C GLY A 211 7.46 6.86 -0.91
N LEU A 212 6.97 5.75 -0.37
CA LEU A 212 6.44 4.65 -1.19
C LEU A 212 5.18 5.06 -1.99
N LEU A 213 4.31 5.90 -1.42
CA LEU A 213 3.17 6.45 -2.14
C LEU A 213 3.62 7.38 -3.28
N TYR A 214 4.60 8.25 -3.06
CA TYR A 214 5.16 9.10 -4.12
C TYR A 214 5.90 8.27 -5.18
N ALA A 215 6.57 7.19 -4.80
CA ALA A 215 7.16 6.25 -5.76
C ALA A 215 6.08 5.60 -6.65
N ALA A 216 4.94 5.21 -6.07
CA ALA A 216 3.79 4.73 -6.83
C ALA A 216 3.22 5.80 -7.78
N GLN A 217 3.25 7.08 -7.36
CA GLN A 217 2.85 8.20 -8.22
C GLN A 217 3.85 8.41 -9.37
N GLY A 218 5.15 8.28 -9.11
CA GLY A 218 6.19 8.28 -10.14
C GLY A 218 5.97 7.15 -11.16
N LEU A 219 5.61 5.95 -10.71
CA LEU A 219 5.29 4.84 -11.60
C LEU A 219 4.03 5.12 -12.45
N ALA A 220 3.01 5.73 -11.84
CA ALA A 220 1.82 6.19 -12.54
C ALA A 220 2.13 7.26 -13.60
N LEU A 221 3.08 8.16 -13.32
CA LEU A 221 3.58 9.13 -14.30
C LEU A 221 4.30 8.44 -15.46
N ILE A 222 5.25 7.54 -15.18
CA ILE A 222 5.95 6.78 -16.23
C ILE A 222 4.93 6.06 -17.11
N ARG A 223 3.97 5.36 -16.50
CA ARG A 223 2.91 4.66 -17.22
C ARG A 223 2.08 5.61 -18.10
N HIS A 224 1.76 6.80 -17.61
CA HIS A 224 1.05 7.83 -18.35
C HIS A 224 1.88 8.35 -19.53
N LEU A 225 3.17 8.63 -19.32
CA LEU A 225 4.07 9.13 -20.36
C LEU A 225 4.25 8.09 -21.47
N MET A 226 4.45 6.82 -21.12
CA MET A 226 4.54 5.72 -22.09
C MET A 226 3.26 5.56 -22.91
N TRP A 227 2.09 5.74 -22.27
CA TRP A 227 0.81 5.74 -22.98
C TRP A 227 0.68 6.94 -23.93
N ARG A 228 1.03 8.15 -23.47
CA ARG A 228 0.97 9.38 -24.27
C ARG A 228 1.92 9.36 -25.47
N LEU A 229 3.09 8.74 -25.31
CA LEU A 229 4.11 8.60 -26.36
C LEU A 229 3.84 7.42 -27.30
N GLY A 230 2.77 6.63 -27.08
CA GLY A 230 2.46 5.46 -27.91
C GLY A 230 3.52 4.36 -27.81
N VAL A 231 4.22 4.25 -26.68
CA VAL A 231 5.31 3.28 -26.49
C VAL A 231 4.78 1.85 -26.60
N GLN A 232 5.47 1.02 -27.38
CA GLN A 232 5.14 -0.40 -27.53
C GLN A 232 5.29 -1.17 -26.21
N ARG A 233 4.46 -2.20 -26.02
CA ARG A 233 4.43 -3.02 -24.80
C ARG A 233 5.78 -3.64 -24.43
N PHE A 234 6.59 -4.02 -25.41
CA PHE A 234 7.92 -4.57 -25.17
C PHE A 234 8.85 -3.56 -24.46
N LEU A 235 8.83 -2.30 -24.90
CA LEU A 235 9.64 -1.25 -24.30
C LEU A 235 9.12 -0.87 -22.90
N GLU A 236 7.80 -0.97 -22.66
CA GLU A 236 7.20 -0.88 -21.32
C GLU A 236 7.77 -1.93 -20.36
N VAL A 237 7.87 -3.20 -20.80
CA VAL A 237 8.48 -4.26 -20.00
C VAL A 237 9.96 -4.01 -19.74
N LEU A 238 10.71 -3.54 -20.74
CA LEU A 238 12.14 -3.25 -20.58
C LEU A 238 12.40 -2.15 -19.55
N VAL A 239 11.60 -1.08 -19.55
CA VAL A 239 11.71 0.01 -18.57
C VAL A 239 11.41 -0.51 -17.16
N TYR A 240 10.37 -1.32 -16.97
CA TYR A 240 10.09 -1.92 -15.66
C TYR A 240 11.17 -2.91 -15.22
N MET A 241 11.76 -3.68 -16.14
CA MET A 241 12.92 -4.53 -15.86
C MET A 241 14.12 -3.72 -15.38
N LEU A 242 14.41 -2.59 -16.05
CA LEU A 242 15.52 -1.71 -15.66
C LEU A 242 15.28 -1.08 -14.28
N LEU A 243 14.05 -0.64 -14.01
CA LEU A 243 13.64 -0.14 -12.69
C LEU A 243 13.80 -1.22 -11.61
N ALA A 244 13.41 -2.47 -11.88
CA ALA A 244 13.58 -3.57 -10.94
C ALA A 244 15.06 -3.89 -10.69
N PHE A 245 15.89 -3.89 -11.74
CA PHE A 245 17.32 -4.18 -11.65
C PHE A 245 18.10 -3.14 -10.83
N THR A 246 17.70 -1.87 -10.91
CA THR A 246 18.36 -0.75 -10.20
C THR A 246 17.82 -0.51 -8.78
N SER A 247 16.81 -1.27 -8.35
CA SER A 247 16.21 -1.33 -7.00
C SER A 247 16.22 -0.02 -6.19
N GLY A 248 17.29 0.27 -5.42
CA GLY A 248 17.34 1.45 -4.55
C GLY A 248 17.37 2.78 -5.31
N LEU A 249 18.13 2.83 -6.41
CA LEU A 249 18.26 4.06 -7.21
C LEU A 249 16.95 4.35 -7.96
N SER A 250 16.28 3.32 -8.47
CA SER A 250 14.98 3.47 -9.12
C SER A 250 13.90 3.93 -8.14
N LEU A 251 13.88 3.42 -6.91
CA LEU A 251 12.97 3.91 -5.88
C LEU A 251 13.16 5.40 -5.61
N MET A 252 14.39 5.86 -5.39
CA MET A 252 14.67 7.29 -5.19
C MET A 252 14.24 8.13 -6.40
N PHE A 253 14.55 7.67 -7.61
CA PHE A 253 14.12 8.32 -8.85
C PHE A 253 12.60 8.42 -8.95
N LEU A 254 11.87 7.34 -8.64
CA LEU A 254 10.40 7.32 -8.66
C LEU A 254 9.80 8.28 -7.63
N VAL A 255 10.37 8.38 -6.44
CA VAL A 255 9.92 9.35 -5.41
C VAL A 255 10.05 10.77 -5.93
N LEU A 256 11.22 11.13 -6.48
CA LEU A 256 11.47 12.46 -7.04
C LEU A 256 10.52 12.76 -8.19
N LEU A 257 10.27 11.77 -9.05
CA LEU A 257 9.37 11.91 -10.18
C LEU A 257 7.91 12.12 -9.73
N GLY A 258 7.44 11.37 -8.73
CA GLY A 258 6.11 11.55 -8.15
C GLY A 258 5.95 12.88 -7.42
N LEU A 259 7.00 13.34 -6.73
CA LEU A 259 7.02 14.66 -6.10
C LEU A 259 6.95 15.77 -7.16
N GLY A 260 7.74 15.65 -8.23
CA GLY A 260 7.73 16.59 -9.36
C GLY A 260 6.37 16.65 -10.06
N ASP A 261 5.71 15.51 -10.24
CA ASP A 261 4.35 15.45 -10.81
C ASP A 261 3.31 16.21 -9.96
N THR A 262 3.56 16.38 -8.66
CA THR A 262 2.68 17.16 -7.78
C THR A 262 2.80 18.66 -8.02
N TRP A 263 3.99 19.18 -8.37
CA TRP A 263 4.23 20.61 -8.59
C TRP A 263 3.98 21.04 -10.04
N PHE A 264 4.42 20.23 -11.00
CA PHE A 264 4.39 20.60 -12.41
C PHE A 264 3.12 20.14 -13.15
N ASP A 265 2.27 19.31 -12.51
CA ASP A 265 1.10 18.62 -13.09
C ASP A 265 1.32 18.20 -14.55
N TRP A 266 2.38 17.43 -14.80
CA TRP A 266 2.76 17.01 -16.15
C TRP A 266 1.66 16.22 -16.88
N ARG A 267 0.70 15.68 -16.13
CA ARG A 267 -0.42 14.89 -16.62
C ARG A 267 -1.70 15.71 -16.85
N ARG A 268 -1.75 16.97 -16.40
CA ARG A 268 -2.92 17.89 -16.50
C ARG A 268 -4.24 17.23 -16.04
N ILE A 269 -4.20 16.45 -14.96
CA ILE A 269 -5.37 15.67 -14.52
C ILE A 269 -6.42 16.56 -13.81
N GLY A 270 -5.99 17.72 -13.28
CA GLY A 270 -6.84 18.63 -12.50
C GLY A 270 -7.71 19.61 -13.29
N HIS A 271 -7.39 19.90 -14.55
CA HIS A 271 -8.00 21.05 -15.26
C HIS A 271 -9.40 20.83 -15.85
N ARG A 272 -10.03 19.66 -15.71
CA ARG A 272 -11.31 19.37 -16.39
C ARG A 272 -12.58 19.73 -15.60
N LYS A 273 -12.47 20.33 -14.41
CA LYS A 273 -13.65 20.72 -13.59
C LYS A 273 -14.00 22.22 -13.66
N ASP A 274 -13.06 23.07 -14.05
CA ASP A 274 -13.21 24.53 -13.93
C ASP A 274 -13.29 25.26 -15.29
N GLU A 275 -13.29 24.50 -16.38
CA GLU A 275 -13.43 25.06 -17.73
C GLU A 275 -14.92 25.06 -18.09
N PRO A 276 -15.59 26.24 -18.15
CA PRO A 276 -16.96 26.29 -18.65
C PRO A 276 -16.97 25.73 -20.08
N PRO A 277 -18.04 25.00 -20.46
CA PRO A 277 -18.14 24.44 -21.81
C PRO A 277 -17.87 25.56 -22.83
N PRO A 278 -17.07 25.29 -23.88
CA PRO A 278 -16.71 26.32 -24.85
C PRO A 278 -17.99 26.98 -25.36
N ALA A 279 -18.08 28.31 -25.19
CA ALA A 279 -19.26 29.10 -25.48
C ALA A 279 -19.65 29.15 -26.98
N ASN A 280 -18.91 28.44 -27.83
CA ASN A 280 -19.18 28.34 -29.25
C ASN A 280 -19.64 26.91 -29.55
N GLY A 281 -20.95 26.76 -29.72
CA GLY A 281 -21.54 25.54 -30.27
C GLY A 281 -21.00 25.26 -31.67
N GLY A 282 -20.31 24.14 -31.81
CA GLY A 282 -19.99 23.54 -33.10
C GLY A 282 -18.85 22.52 -33.03
N PRO A 283 -18.97 21.38 -33.73
CA PRO A 283 -20.08 20.44 -33.67
C PRO A 283 -19.62 19.11 -33.04
N ASP A 284 -20.43 18.59 -32.12
CA ASP A 284 -20.52 17.15 -31.94
C ASP A 284 -21.08 16.57 -33.24
N GLN A 285 -20.24 15.98 -34.09
CA GLN A 285 -20.64 14.97 -35.08
C GLN A 285 -19.42 14.27 -35.68
N GLU A 286 -19.59 12.95 -35.85
CA GLU A 286 -18.69 11.96 -36.47
C GLU A 286 -17.47 11.58 -35.61
N ILE A 287 -17.34 10.33 -35.16
CA ILE A 287 -17.37 9.11 -35.98
C ILE A 287 -18.09 7.99 -35.25
N ASP A 288 -19.15 7.48 -35.88
CA ASP A 288 -19.70 6.14 -35.72
C ASP A 288 -19.19 5.31 -36.89
N THR A 289 -18.37 4.28 -36.60
CA THR A 289 -18.27 2.95 -37.25
C THR A 289 -17.29 2.10 -36.47
#